data_AF-A0A2K8MGH3-F1
#
_entry.id   AF-A0A2K8MGH3-F1
#
_cell.length_a   1.000
_cell.length_b   1.000
_cell.length_c   1.000
_cell.angle_alpha   90.00
_cell.angle_beta   90.00
_cell.angle_gamma   90.00
#
_symmetry.space_group_name_H-M   'P 1'
#
loop_
_entity.id
_entity.type
_entity.pdbx_description
1 polymer ?
#
loop_
_entity_poly.entity_id
_entity_poly.type
_entity_poly.pdbx_seq_one_letter_code
_entity_poly.pdbx_strand_id
1 'polypeptide(L)'
;MNLRDIGHVSETAGKTFTVTLTLNVEDAQALWSAAADKALQAGMALSDVLDTIGPREDPSVSDCIAMLTAPNAVAGCALDDFTVQVATSAELIQLPRDAGRPVLLSVAS
;
A
#
# COMPACT_ATOMS: atom_id res chain seq x y z
N MET A 1 -35.12 -24.92 -28.32
CA MET A 1 -34.38 -24.95 -27.04
C MET A 1 -32.88 -24.92 -27.35
N ASN A 2 -32.10 -24.17 -26.59
CA ASN A 2 -30.64 -23.93 -26.64
C ASN A 2 -30.20 -22.57 -27.20
N LEU A 3 -30.43 -21.54 -26.38
CA LEU A 3 -29.63 -20.33 -26.38
C LEU A 3 -28.35 -20.67 -25.60
N ARG A 4 -27.19 -20.52 -26.24
CA ARG A 4 -25.88 -20.75 -25.63
C ARG A 4 -25.73 -19.79 -24.45
N ASP A 5 -25.68 -20.33 -23.25
CA ASP A 5 -25.21 -19.66 -22.05
C ASP A 5 -23.71 -19.43 -22.24
N ILE A 6 -23.37 -18.36 -22.96
CA ILE A 6 -22.00 -17.85 -23.01
C ILE A 6 -21.87 -17.11 -21.68
N GLY A 7 -21.51 -17.86 -20.64
CA GLY A 7 -21.08 -17.26 -19.39
C GLY A 7 -20.01 -16.23 -19.73
N HIS A 8 -20.36 -14.95 -19.59
CA HIS A 8 -19.38 -13.89 -19.51
C HIS A 8 -18.55 -14.17 -18.25
N VAL A 9 -17.53 -15.00 -18.39
CA VAL A 9 -16.38 -14.95 -17.50
C VAL A 9 -15.81 -13.56 -17.72
N SER A 10 -16.12 -12.64 -16.80
CA SER A 10 -15.52 -11.32 -16.78
C SER A 10 -14.01 -11.50 -16.94
N GLU A 11 -13.42 -10.89 -17.96
CA GLU A 11 -11.97 -10.98 -18.25
C GLU A 11 -11.09 -10.55 -17.06
N THR A 12 -11.68 -9.96 -16.02
CA THR A 12 -11.06 -9.55 -14.77
C THR A 12 -11.14 -10.58 -13.64
N ALA A 13 -11.93 -11.65 -13.79
CA ALA A 13 -12.03 -12.71 -12.79
C ALA A 13 -10.67 -13.40 -12.62
N GLY A 14 -10.08 -13.27 -11.44
CA GLY A 14 -8.75 -13.83 -11.12
C GLY A 14 -7.55 -12.94 -11.48
N LYS A 15 -7.76 -11.69 -11.89
CA LYS A 15 -6.66 -10.72 -12.08
C LYS A 15 -6.35 -10.00 -10.76
N THR A 16 -5.08 -9.99 -10.39
CA THR A 16 -4.57 -9.20 -9.24
C THR A 16 -4.09 -7.84 -9.73
N PHE A 17 -4.53 -6.78 -9.05
CA PHE A 17 -4.07 -5.41 -9.30
C PHE A 17 -3.37 -4.89 -8.04
N THR A 18 -2.16 -4.35 -8.21
CA THR A 18 -1.39 -3.75 -7.10
C THR A 18 -1.46 -2.23 -7.21
N VAL A 19 -1.86 -1.58 -6.12
CA VAL A 19 -1.88 -0.12 -5.99
C VAL A 19 -0.80 0.28 -4.98
N THR A 20 0.18 1.08 -5.41
CA THR A 20 1.23 1.62 -4.52
C THR A 20 0.95 3.10 -4.25
N LEU A 21 0.81 3.46 -2.98
CA LEU A 21 0.61 4.84 -2.52
C LEU A 21 1.82 5.29 -1.71
N THR A 22 2.37 6.47 -2.01
CA THR A 22 3.43 7.11 -1.23
C THR A 22 2.87 8.36 -0.58
N LEU A 23 3.02 8.46 0.75
CA LEU A 23 2.52 9.56 1.55
C LEU A 23 3.68 10.26 2.22
N ASN A 24 3.69 11.59 2.13
CA ASN A 24 4.65 12.41 2.85
C ASN A 24 3.93 13.03 4.04
N VAL A 25 4.43 12.77 5.25
CA VAL A 25 3.80 13.29 6.47
C VAL A 25 4.30 14.70 6.71
N GLU A 26 3.43 15.68 6.51
CA GLU A 26 3.74 17.10 6.74
C GLU A 26 3.45 17.53 8.18
N ASP A 27 2.41 16.96 8.80
CA ASP A 27 2.01 17.25 10.18
C ASP A 27 1.52 15.99 10.90
N ALA A 28 2.33 15.51 11.85
CA ALA A 28 2.04 14.29 12.60
C ALA A 28 0.84 14.44 13.56
N GLN A 29 0.57 15.64 14.05
CA GLN A 29 -0.51 15.91 15.00
C GLN A 29 -1.89 15.87 14.34
N ALA A 30 -2.00 16.45 13.14
CA ALA A 30 -3.19 16.39 12.30
C ALA A 30 -3.45 14.96 11.85
N LEU A 31 -2.39 14.24 11.46
CA LEU A 31 -2.48 12.81 11.12
C LEU A 31 -3.03 11.98 12.29
N TRP A 32 -2.46 12.14 13.49
CA TRP A 32 -2.93 11.46 14.69
C TRP A 32 -4.38 11.80 15.00
N SER A 33 -4.75 13.08 14.91
CA SER A 33 -6.12 13.54 15.19
C SER A 33 -7.14 12.92 14.24
N ALA A 34 -6.80 12.83 12.94
CA ALA A 34 -7.64 12.17 11.95
C ALA A 34 -7.75 10.65 12.18
N ALA A 35 -6.65 9.99 12.54
CA ALA A 35 -6.63 8.56 12.84
C ALA A 35 -7.47 8.24 14.08
N ALA A 36 -7.31 9.02 15.15
CA ALA A 36 -8.09 8.88 16.38
C ALA A 36 -9.58 9.11 16.14
N ASP A 37 -9.95 10.15 15.39
CA ASP A 37 -11.34 10.44 15.04
C ASP A 37 -11.98 9.28 14.26
N LYS A 38 -11.28 8.75 13.25
CA LYS A 38 -11.73 7.56 12.49
C LYS A 38 -11.91 6.34 13.39
N ALA A 39 -11.00 6.12 14.34
CA ALA A 39 -11.05 5.00 15.28
C ALA A 39 -12.25 5.10 16.23
N LEU A 40 -12.48 6.30 16.77
CA LEU A 40 -13.60 6.59 17.66
C LEU A 40 -14.94 6.44 16.91
N GLN A 41 -15.01 6.91 15.66
CA GLN A 41 -16.19 6.69 14.81
C GLN A 41 -16.43 5.20 14.51
N ALA A 42 -15.37 4.40 14.43
CA ALA A 42 -15.47 2.94 14.31
C ALA A 42 -15.89 2.24 15.61
N GLY A 43 -16.08 2.98 16.71
CA GLY A 43 -16.52 2.46 18.00
C GLY A 43 -15.40 1.94 18.89
N MET A 44 -14.14 2.19 18.54
CA MET A 44 -12.99 1.85 19.38
C MET A 44 -12.94 2.78 20.60
N ALA A 45 -12.60 2.25 21.78
CA ALA A 45 -12.45 3.09 22.96
C ALA A 45 -11.14 3.89 22.90
N LEU A 46 -11.11 5.08 23.50
CA LEU A 46 -9.94 5.96 23.47
C LEU A 46 -8.67 5.27 23.99
N SER A 47 -8.78 4.38 24.98
CA SER A 47 -7.66 3.58 25.49
C SER A 47 -7.04 2.69 24.43
N ASP A 48 -7.86 1.99 23.64
CA ASP A 48 -7.39 1.11 22.57
C ASP A 48 -6.79 1.92 21.40
N VAL A 49 -7.36 3.10 21.13
CA VAL A 49 -6.77 4.05 20.17
C VAL A 49 -5.36 4.43 20.62
N LEU A 50 -5.19 4.85 21.87
CA LEU A 50 -3.88 5.25 22.40
C LEU A 50 -2.87 4.09 22.42
N ASP A 51 -3.33 2.86 22.66
CA ASP A 51 -2.49 1.65 22.60
C ASP A 51 -2.05 1.33 21.16
N THR A 52 -2.92 1.59 20.18
CA THR A 52 -2.67 1.30 18.76
C THR A 52 -1.80 2.35 18.07
N ILE A 53 -2.16 3.64 18.20
CA ILE A 53 -1.50 4.74 17.47
C ILE A 53 -0.57 5.58 18.35
N GLY A 54 -0.37 5.20 19.61
CA GLY A 54 0.46 5.91 20.56
C GLY A 54 -0.17 7.20 21.12
N PRO A 55 0.48 7.81 22.12
CA PRO A 55 0.04 9.08 22.69
C PRO A 55 0.17 10.21 21.67
N ARG A 56 -0.60 11.28 21.88
CA ARG A 56 -0.56 12.44 21.00
C ARG A 56 0.83 13.10 20.95
N GLU A 57 1.58 13.08 22.05
CA GLU A 57 2.92 13.69 22.14
C GLU A 57 3.99 12.92 21.34
N ASP A 58 3.82 11.60 21.19
CA ASP A 58 4.72 10.72 20.44
C ASP A 58 3.87 9.74 19.61
N PRO A 59 3.25 10.21 18.51
CA PRO A 59 2.32 9.41 17.75
C PRO A 59 3.06 8.39 16.89
N SER A 60 2.55 7.15 16.86
CA SER A 60 3.03 6.12 15.95
C SER A 60 2.52 6.40 14.54
N VAL A 61 3.34 7.10 13.74
CA VAL A 61 2.98 7.58 12.40
C VAL A 61 2.57 6.43 11.47
N SER A 62 3.28 5.30 11.54
CA SER A 62 2.97 4.11 10.74
C SER A 62 1.57 3.57 11.04
N ASP A 63 1.21 3.45 12.32
CA ASP A 63 -0.10 2.99 12.74
C ASP A 63 -1.20 4.01 12.41
N CYS A 64 -0.92 5.31 12.54
CA CYS A 64 -1.85 6.35 12.11
C CYS A 64 -2.16 6.24 10.60
N ILE A 65 -1.13 6.05 9.77
CA ILE A 65 -1.29 5.85 8.32
C ILE A 65 -2.07 4.56 8.05
N ALA A 66 -1.73 3.46 8.72
CA ALA A 66 -2.44 2.20 8.56
C ALA A 66 -3.94 2.36 8.88
N MET A 67 -4.26 3.00 10.00
CA MET A 67 -5.63 3.27 10.43
C MET A 67 -6.41 4.08 9.38
N LEU A 68 -5.78 5.11 8.81
CA LEU A 68 -6.42 6.01 7.85
C LEU A 68 -6.54 5.42 6.44
N THR A 69 -5.52 4.71 6.00
CA THR A 69 -5.36 4.27 4.60
C THR A 69 -5.74 2.82 4.36
N ALA A 70 -5.96 2.03 5.41
CA ALA A 70 -6.51 0.69 5.29
C ALA A 70 -7.78 0.75 4.41
N PRO A 71 -7.77 0.06 3.25
CA PRO A 71 -8.92 0.06 2.36
C PRO A 71 -10.11 -0.54 3.10
N ASN A 72 -11.24 0.18 3.13
CA ASN A 72 -12.51 -0.49 3.40
C ASN A 72 -12.76 -1.54 2.32
N ALA A 73 -13.45 -2.63 2.65
CA ALA A 73 -13.76 -3.71 1.73
C ALA A 73 -14.26 -3.16 0.39
N VAL A 74 -13.40 -3.23 -0.64
CA VAL A 74 -13.72 -2.72 -1.97
C VAL A 74 -14.68 -3.71 -2.60
N ALA A 75 -15.88 -3.25 -2.97
CA ALA A 75 -16.91 -4.13 -3.51
C ALA A 75 -16.40 -4.89 -4.74
N GLY A 76 -16.42 -6.23 -4.67
CA GLY A 76 -15.92 -7.11 -5.72
C GLY A 76 -14.42 -7.40 -5.67
N CYS A 77 -13.69 -6.90 -4.67
CA CYS A 77 -12.28 -7.22 -4.43
C CYS A 77 -12.11 -7.89 -3.07
N ALA A 78 -11.22 -8.88 -3.01
CA ALA A 78 -10.65 -9.34 -1.76
C ALA A 78 -9.35 -8.58 -1.52
N LEU A 79 -9.15 -8.05 -0.31
CA LEU A 79 -7.86 -7.50 0.11
C LEU A 79 -6.92 -8.68 0.39
N ASP A 80 -5.88 -8.82 -0.42
CA ASP A 80 -4.89 -9.90 -0.31
C ASP A 80 -3.77 -9.54 0.68
N ASP A 81 -3.18 -8.35 0.50
CA ASP A 81 -2.13 -7.80 1.37
C ASP A 81 -2.31 -6.29 1.56
N PHE A 82 -1.99 -5.81 2.75
CA PHE A 82 -1.86 -4.38 3.05
C PHE A 82 -0.64 -4.16 3.94
N THR A 83 0.33 -3.42 3.42
CA THR A 83 1.58 -3.15 4.12
C THR A 83 1.88 -1.65 4.14
N VAL A 84 2.23 -1.11 5.32
CA VAL A 84 2.73 0.26 5.50
C VAL A 84 4.21 0.16 5.86
N GLN A 85 5.07 0.76 5.05
CA GLN A 85 6.52 0.82 5.31
C GLN A 85 6.98 2.27 5.30
N VAL A 86 7.94 2.57 6.18
CA VAL A 86 8.69 3.82 6.05
C VAL A 86 9.53 3.69 4.79
N ALA A 87 9.20 4.47 3.78
CA ALA A 87 10.06 4.64 2.63
C ALA A 87 11.30 5.39 3.11
N THR A 88 12.36 4.66 3.46
CA THR A 88 13.68 5.25 3.46
C THR A 88 13.94 5.60 2.02
N SER A 89 13.99 6.89 1.71
CA SER A 89 14.60 7.37 0.48
C SER A 89 16.02 6.82 0.49
N ALA A 90 16.23 5.63 -0.08
CA ALA A 90 17.54 5.29 -0.56
C ALA A 90 17.87 6.45 -1.48
N GLU A 91 18.86 7.26 -1.11
CA GLU A 91 19.52 8.11 -2.10
C GLU A 91 19.62 7.24 -3.35
N LEU A 92 18.97 7.69 -4.42
CA LEU A 92 19.12 7.09 -5.72
C LEU A 92 20.63 7.12 -6.02
N ILE A 93 21.35 6.08 -5.63
CA ILE A 93 22.63 5.76 -6.20
C ILE A 93 22.26 5.43 -7.63
N GLN A 94 22.32 6.45 -8.49
CA GLN A 94 22.19 6.26 -9.92
C GLN A 94 23.37 5.39 -10.33
N LEU A 95 23.15 4.07 -10.36
CA LEU A 95 24.07 3.19 -11.06
C LEU A 95 24.11 3.71 -12.50
N PRO A 96 25.29 4.08 -13.03
CA PRO A 96 25.40 4.45 -14.43
C PRO A 96 24.84 3.29 -15.24
N ARG A 97 23.73 3.51 -15.95
CA ARG A 97 23.30 2.59 -17.00
C ARG A 97 24.34 2.71 -18.10
N ASP A 98 25.38 1.87 -18.01
CA ASP A 98 26.32 1.66 -19.09
C ASP A 98 25.57 0.97 -20.24
N ALA A 99 24.97 1.80 -21.08
CA ALA A 99 24.52 1.41 -22.40
C ALA A 99 25.74 1.54 -23.34
N GLY A 100 26.48 0.43 -23.50
CA GLY A 100 27.83 0.48 -24.08
C GLY A 100 28.29 -0.70 -24.94
N ARG A 101 27.38 -1.39 -25.67
CA ARG A 101 27.66 -2.36 -26.78
C ARG A 101 28.24 -3.76 -26.43
N PRO A 102 27.95 -4.79 -27.25
CA PRO A 102 28.30 -6.19 -26.97
C PRO A 102 29.70 -6.53 -27.48
N VAL A 103 30.42 -7.38 -26.75
CA VAL A 103 31.63 -8.06 -27.27
C VAL A 103 31.26 -9.49 -27.61
N LEU A 104 31.05 -9.75 -28.89
CA LEU A 104 31.19 -11.08 -29.45
C LEU A 104 32.69 -11.37 -29.58
N LEU A 105 33.23 -12.26 -28.76
CA LEU A 105 34.44 -12.99 -29.11
C LEU A 105 34.15 -14.50 -29.02
N SER A 106 33.95 -15.08 -30.20
CA SER A 106 34.21 -16.49 -30.44
C SER A 106 35.72 -16.68 -30.46
N VAL A 107 36.24 -17.65 -29.71
CA VAL A 107 37.44 -18.35 -30.18
C VAL A 107 37.15 -19.85 -30.10
N ALA A 108 37.14 -20.43 -31.29
CA ALA A 108 37.04 -21.85 -31.52
C ALA A 108 38.46 -22.45 -31.51
N SER A 109 38.52 -23.66 -30.95
CA SER A 109 39.59 -24.68 -31.03
C SER A 109 40.92 -24.36 -30.35
#